data_AF-A0A424M6Z4-F1
#
_entry.id   AF-A0A424M6Z4-F1
#
_cell.length_a   1.000
_cell.length_b   1.000
_cell.length_c   1.000
_cell.angle_alpha   90.00
_cell.angle_beta   90.00
_cell.angle_gamma   90.00
#
_symmetry.space_group_name_H-M   'P 1'
#
loop_
_entity.id
_entity.type
_entity.pdbx_description
1 polymer ?
#
loop_
_entity_poly.entity_id
_entity_poly.type
_entity_poly.pdbx_seq_one_letter_code
_entity_poly.pdbx_strand_id
1 'polypeptide(L)'
;MDELEDKKLEAFVDKLMEGAPLETPSVDFTQNVMHKLEAETQKKVFQYQPIVSGKVLSVAFIAFVALLILIGSQLGVDSGQGWFKNVQTENWFHPDWSWMEGYASSKVTVYAFLFLGLMFFVQVPWLKSQMNKTAF
;
A
#
# COMPACT_ATOMS: atom_id res chain seq x y z
N MET A 1 28.52 50.55 33.91
CA MET A 1 27.75 51.06 32.76
C MET A 1 26.64 51.86 33.38
N ASP A 2 26.63 53.16 33.09
CA ASP A 2 25.87 54.14 33.84
C ASP A 2 24.39 54.03 33.45
N GLU A 3 23.48 53.84 34.43
CA GLU A 3 22.02 53.71 34.19
C GLU A 3 21.42 54.86 33.36
N LEU A 4 22.09 56.01 33.35
CA LEU A 4 21.77 57.18 32.54
C LEU A 4 21.96 56.97 31.04
N GLU A 5 22.92 56.13 30.64
CA GLU A 5 23.18 55.77 29.23
C GLU A 5 22.14 54.79 28.72
N ASP A 6 21.76 53.79 29.53
CA ASP A 6 20.71 52.82 29.20
C ASP A 6 19.36 53.50 28.98
N LYS A 7 18.99 54.45 29.85
CA LYS A 7 17.76 55.22 29.71
C LYS A 7 17.73 56.11 28.46
N LYS A 8 18.89 56.62 28.02
CA LYS A 8 19.00 57.38 26.77
C LYS A 8 18.88 56.47 25.55
N LEU A 9 19.41 55.26 25.64
CA LEU A 9 19.32 54.26 24.57
C LEU A 9 17.88 53.77 24.41
N GLU A 10 17.18 53.49 25.50
CA GLU A 10 15.76 53.11 25.50
C GLU A 10 14.88 54.22 24.91
N ALA A 11 15.06 55.47 25.34
CA ALA A 11 14.34 56.61 24.78
C ALA A 11 14.64 56.86 23.28
N PHE A 12 15.82 56.46 22.81
CA PHE A 12 16.18 56.53 21.39
C PHE A 12 15.51 55.42 20.58
N VAL A 13 15.47 54.19 21.11
CA VAL A 13 14.78 53.05 20.50
C VAL A 13 13.27 53.31 20.43
N ASP A 14 12.66 53.82 21.49
CA ASP A 14 11.24 54.18 21.50
C ASP A 14 10.90 55.23 20.44
N LYS A 15 11.74 56.27 20.29
CA LYS A 15 11.56 57.28 19.22
C LYS A 15 11.69 56.70 17.82
N LEU A 16 12.59 55.73 17.63
CA LEU A 16 12.74 55.04 16.35
C LEU A 16 11.54 54.15 16.04
N MET A 17 10.99 53.47 17.05
CA MET A 17 9.79 52.63 16.90
C MET A 17 8.52 53.45 16.72
N GLU A 18 8.39 54.60 17.38
CA GLU A 18 7.24 55.51 17.24
C GLU A 18 7.17 56.15 15.84
N GLY A 19 8.34 56.43 15.23
CA GLY A 19 8.43 56.97 13.87
C GLY A 19 8.41 55.93 12.75
N ALA A 20 8.48 54.63 13.08
CA ALA A 20 8.42 53.58 12.10
C ALA A 20 6.95 53.36 11.68
N PRO A 21 6.61 53.47 10.38
CA PRO A 21 5.26 53.14 9.93
C PRO A 21 5.01 51.67 10.25
N LEU A 22 3.94 51.40 11.01
CA LEU A 22 3.44 50.05 11.20
C LEU A 22 3.12 49.51 9.82
N GLU A 23 3.91 48.56 9.33
CA GLU A 23 3.64 47.85 8.09
C GLU A 23 2.37 47.03 8.30
N THR A 24 1.21 47.66 8.05
CA THR A 24 -0.05 46.95 8.01
C THR A 24 -0.03 46.01 6.83
N PRO A 25 -0.31 44.72 7.03
CA PRO A 25 -0.43 43.80 5.92
C PRO A 25 -1.46 44.34 4.94
N SER A 26 -1.30 44.02 3.65
CA SER A 26 -2.31 44.37 2.66
C SER A 26 -3.67 43.81 3.09
N VAL A 27 -4.75 44.49 2.73
CA VAL A 27 -6.14 44.08 3.06
C VAL A 27 -6.39 42.62 2.65
N ASP A 28 -5.75 42.18 1.57
CA ASP A 28 -5.89 40.84 1.00
C ASP A 28 -4.79 39.86 1.42
N PHE A 29 -3.94 40.20 2.40
CA PHE A 29 -2.81 39.35 2.81
C PHE A 29 -3.26 37.95 3.21
N THR A 30 -4.25 37.85 4.09
CA THR A 30 -4.79 36.56 4.54
C THR A 30 -5.39 35.78 3.38
N GLN A 31 -6.11 36.44 2.48
CA GLN A 31 -6.71 35.80 1.31
C GLN A 31 -5.63 35.26 0.36
N ASN A 32 -4.56 36.02 0.13
CA ASN A 32 -3.47 35.63 -0.75
C ASN A 32 -2.62 34.50 -0.16
N VAL A 33 -2.42 34.49 1.16
CA VAL A 33 -1.76 33.39 1.88
C VAL A 33 -2.62 32.14 1.83
N MET A 34 -3.92 32.24 2.13
CA MET A 34 -4.85 31.11 2.10
C MET A 34 -4.96 30.50 0.70
N HIS A 35 -5.05 31.33 -0.34
CA HIS A 35 -5.09 30.88 -1.72
C HIS A 35 -3.83 30.11 -2.13
N LYS A 36 -2.64 30.56 -1.69
CA LYS A 36 -1.38 29.83 -1.90
C LYS A 36 -1.36 28.52 -1.10
N LEU A 37 -1.84 28.54 0.14
CA LEU A 37 -1.90 27.36 1.00
C LEU A 37 -2.83 26.29 0.43
N GLU A 38 -4.01 26.68 -0.07
CA GLU A 38 -4.98 25.78 -0.70
C GLU A 38 -4.42 25.16 -1.98
N ALA A 39 -3.78 25.97 -2.83
CA ALA A 39 -3.14 25.51 -4.07
C ALA A 39 -1.97 24.53 -3.83
N GLU A 40 -1.24 24.68 -2.73
CA GLU A 40 -0.17 23.75 -2.32
C GLU A 40 -0.70 22.52 -1.58
N THR A 41 -1.72 22.68 -0.74
CA THR A 41 -2.35 21.60 0.02
C THR A 41 -3.01 20.60 -0.93
N GLN A 42 -3.72 21.07 -1.97
CA GLN A 42 -4.33 20.16 -2.96
C GLN A 42 -3.32 19.29 -3.72
N LYS A 43 -2.04 19.69 -3.79
CA LYS A 43 -0.99 18.89 -4.44
C LYS A 43 -0.43 17.77 -3.55
N LYS A 44 -0.72 17.77 -2.25
CA LYS A 44 -0.04 16.93 -1.26
C LYS A 44 -0.93 16.19 -0.27
N VAL A 45 -2.26 16.25 -0.44
CA VAL A 45 -3.19 15.44 0.37
C VAL A 45 -3.07 13.98 -0.09
N PHE A 46 -2.19 13.25 0.59
CA PHE A 46 -2.19 11.80 0.82
C PHE A 46 -3.03 11.01 -0.19
N GLN A 47 -2.53 10.85 -1.42
CA GLN A 47 -3.11 9.86 -2.30
C GLN A 47 -2.83 8.48 -1.70
N TYR A 48 -3.87 7.84 -1.19
CA TYR A 48 -3.82 6.47 -0.72
C TYR A 48 -3.37 5.57 -1.87
N GLN A 49 -2.10 5.18 -1.85
CA GLN A 49 -1.58 4.20 -2.79
C GLN A 49 -1.97 2.81 -2.26
N PRO A 50 -2.84 2.05 -2.96
CA PRO A 50 -3.26 0.75 -2.48
C PRO A 50 -2.07 -0.19 -2.37
N ILE A 51 -1.85 -0.76 -1.18
CA ILE A 51 -0.75 -1.67 -0.84
C ILE A 51 -0.67 -2.86 -1.82
N VAL A 52 -1.83 -3.28 -2.35
CA VAL A 52 -1.93 -4.27 -3.42
C VAL A 52 -2.78 -3.71 -4.56
N SER A 53 -2.13 -3.45 -5.70
CA SER A 53 -2.84 -3.13 -6.94
C SER A 53 -3.68 -4.34 -7.35
N GLY A 54 -4.95 -4.12 -7.70
CA GLY A 54 -5.86 -5.22 -8.09
C GLY A 54 -5.31 -6.07 -9.23
N LYS A 55 -4.49 -5.48 -10.11
CA LYS A 55 -3.78 -6.18 -11.20
C LYS A 55 -2.82 -7.25 -10.67
N VAL A 56 -2.08 -6.95 -9.60
CA VAL A 56 -1.12 -7.88 -8.98
C VAL A 56 -1.86 -9.07 -8.38
N LEU A 57 -3.01 -8.82 -7.73
CA LEU A 57 -3.85 -9.88 -7.19
C LEU A 57 -4.40 -10.80 -8.29
N SER A 58 -4.86 -10.24 -9.41
CA SER A 58 -5.33 -11.03 -10.56
C SER A 58 -4.23 -11.88 -11.17
N VAL A 59 -3.03 -11.33 -11.35
CA VAL A 59 -1.86 -12.09 -11.86
C VAL A 59 -1.47 -13.20 -10.89
N ALA A 60 -1.43 -12.91 -9.59
CA ALA A 60 -1.12 -13.91 -8.57
C ALA A 60 -2.17 -15.03 -8.52
N PHE A 61 -3.45 -14.71 -8.71
CA PHE A 61 -4.53 -15.70 -8.78
C PHE A 61 -4.37 -16.62 -10.00
N ILE A 62 -4.07 -16.06 -11.18
CA ILE A 62 -3.81 -16.84 -12.39
C ILE A 62 -2.61 -17.78 -12.19
N ALA A 63 -1.53 -17.28 -11.59
CA ALA A 63 -0.36 -18.08 -11.27
C ALA A 63 -0.67 -19.21 -10.27
N PHE A 64 -1.51 -18.94 -9.26
CA PHE A 64 -1.96 -19.95 -8.31
C PHE A 64 -2.80 -21.05 -8.99
N VAL A 65 -3.71 -20.69 -9.90
CA VAL A 65 -4.49 -21.67 -10.67
C VAL A 65 -3.59 -22.52 -11.56
N ALA A 66 -2.59 -21.93 -12.21
CA ALA A 66 -1.61 -22.68 -12.99
C ALA A 66 -0.81 -23.68 -12.12
N LEU A 67 -0.42 -23.27 -10.91
CA LEU A 67 0.23 -24.14 -9.94
C LEU A 67 -0.67 -25.31 -9.52
N LEU A 68 -1.97 -25.06 -9.28
CA LEU A 68 -2.95 -26.09 -8.94
C LEU A 68 -3.03 -27.16 -10.04
N ILE A 69 -3.01 -26.75 -11.30
CA ILE A 69 -3.06 -27.66 -12.44
C ILE A 69 -1.79 -28.52 -12.48
N LEU A 70 -0.62 -27.93 -12.30
CA LEU A 70 0.67 -28.65 -12.28
C LEU A 70 0.78 -29.65 -11.12
N ILE A 71 0.32 -29.27 -9.93
CA ILE A 71 0.28 -30.17 -8.76
C ILE A 71 -0.75 -31.27 -8.98
N GLY A 72 -1.91 -30.94 -9.56
CA GLY A 72 -2.98 -31.90 -9.84
C GLY A 72 -2.59 -32.96 -10.86
N SER A 73 -1.73 -32.64 -11.83
CA SER A 73 -1.26 -33.58 -12.85
C SER A 73 -0.03 -34.39 -12.42
N GLN A 74 0.95 -33.78 -11.74
CA GLN A 74 2.24 -34.42 -11.43
C GLN A 74 2.29 -35.11 -10.06
N LEU A 75 1.65 -34.54 -9.02
CA LEU A 75 1.83 -34.96 -7.63
C LEU A 75 0.90 -36.10 -7.18
N GLY A 76 0.32 -36.86 -8.12
CA GLY A 76 -0.37 -38.11 -7.77
C GLY A 76 -1.54 -37.91 -6.80
N VAL A 77 -2.26 -36.79 -6.92
CA VAL A 77 -3.61 -36.67 -6.34
C VAL A 77 -4.55 -37.72 -6.96
N ASP A 78 -4.10 -38.40 -8.01
CA ASP A 78 -4.74 -39.50 -8.68
C ASP A 78 -4.97 -40.71 -7.76
N SER A 79 -6.20 -40.86 -7.32
CA SER A 79 -6.82 -42.15 -7.07
C SER A 79 -7.77 -42.47 -8.24
N GLY A 80 -7.27 -42.49 -9.48
CA GLY A 80 -7.99 -42.88 -10.71
C GLY A 80 -9.21 -42.05 -11.12
N GLN A 81 -9.64 -41.11 -10.28
CA GLN A 81 -10.91 -40.37 -10.30
C GLN A 81 -10.70 -38.88 -9.93
N GLY A 82 -9.55 -38.31 -10.31
CA GLY A 82 -9.28 -36.89 -10.09
C GLY A 82 -9.86 -36.01 -11.21
N TRP A 83 -10.28 -34.79 -10.88
CA TRP A 83 -10.76 -33.78 -11.85
C TRP A 83 -9.72 -33.38 -12.92
N PHE A 84 -8.44 -33.71 -12.71
CA PHE A 84 -7.32 -33.35 -13.58
C PHE A 84 -6.77 -34.49 -14.44
N LYS A 85 -7.47 -35.64 -14.49
CA LYS A 85 -7.02 -36.86 -15.19
C LYS A 85 -6.69 -36.68 -16.68
N ASN A 86 -7.31 -35.71 -17.35
CA ASN A 86 -7.10 -35.44 -18.78
C ASN A 86 -6.07 -34.33 -19.04
N VAL A 87 -5.46 -33.78 -18.00
CA VAL A 87 -4.55 -32.64 -18.12
C VAL A 87 -3.11 -33.15 -18.21
N GLN A 88 -2.70 -33.50 -19.43
CA GLN A 88 -1.32 -33.93 -19.75
C GLN A 88 -0.40 -32.70 -19.81
N THR A 89 0.07 -32.22 -18.66
CA THR A 89 1.11 -31.16 -18.62
C THR A 89 2.52 -31.70 -18.85
N GLU A 90 2.68 -33.03 -18.80
CA GLU A 90 3.96 -33.73 -18.91
C GLU A 90 4.70 -33.39 -20.20
N ASN A 91 3.99 -33.12 -21.30
CA ASN A 91 4.59 -32.83 -22.60
C ASN A 91 5.08 -31.37 -22.76
N TRP A 92 4.70 -30.48 -21.85
CA TRP A 92 5.01 -29.03 -21.92
C TRP A 92 5.88 -28.55 -20.76
N PHE A 93 5.84 -29.23 -19.62
CA PHE A 93 6.57 -28.82 -18.43
C PHE A 93 7.09 -30.05 -17.70
N HIS A 94 8.42 -30.19 -17.67
CA HIS A 94 9.15 -31.19 -16.88
C HIS A 94 9.83 -30.51 -15.70
N PRO A 95 9.09 -30.22 -14.61
CA PRO A 95 9.69 -29.70 -13.40
C PRO A 95 10.46 -30.81 -12.67
N ASP A 96 11.76 -30.61 -12.46
CA ASP A 96 12.58 -31.49 -11.60
C ASP A 96 12.20 -31.27 -10.13
N TRP A 97 11.33 -32.13 -9.61
CA TRP A 97 10.92 -32.15 -8.19
C TRP A 97 11.83 -33.03 -7.32
N SER A 98 13.05 -33.32 -7.76
CA SER A 98 14.02 -34.17 -7.04
C SER A 98 14.31 -33.70 -5.61
N TRP A 99 14.22 -32.39 -5.36
CA TRP A 99 14.34 -31.77 -4.04
C TRP A 99 13.16 -32.06 -3.09
N MET A 100 12.03 -32.53 -3.62
CA MET A 100 10.79 -32.80 -2.90
C MET A 100 10.45 -34.30 -2.84
N GLU A 101 11.26 -35.18 -3.45
CA GLU A 101 11.07 -36.65 -3.49
C GLU A 101 10.98 -37.29 -2.10
N GLY A 102 11.60 -36.69 -1.08
CA GLY A 102 11.54 -37.16 0.31
C GLY A 102 10.30 -36.69 1.09
N TYR A 103 9.45 -35.84 0.51
CA TYR A 103 8.34 -35.19 1.21
C TYR A 103 7.01 -35.93 0.97
N ALA A 104 6.73 -36.93 1.81
CA ALA A 104 5.44 -37.60 1.84
C ALA A 104 4.45 -36.84 2.74
N SER A 105 3.68 -35.92 2.15
CA SER A 105 2.59 -35.24 2.86
C SER A 105 1.26 -35.99 2.69
N SER A 106 0.40 -35.94 3.71
CA SER A 106 -0.95 -36.48 3.60
C SER A 106 -1.77 -35.70 2.57
N LYS A 107 -2.57 -36.40 1.76
CA LYS A 107 -3.47 -35.78 0.77
C LYS A 107 -4.36 -34.71 1.41
N VAL A 108 -4.86 -34.98 2.63
CA VAL A 108 -5.70 -34.05 3.40
C VAL A 108 -4.97 -32.73 3.69
N THR A 109 -3.69 -32.81 4.07
CA THR A 109 -2.87 -31.63 4.34
C THR A 109 -2.67 -30.80 3.08
N VAL A 110 -2.39 -31.44 1.94
CA VAL A 110 -2.27 -30.77 0.64
C VAL A 110 -3.56 -30.04 0.30
N TYR A 111 -4.72 -30.72 0.35
CA TYR A 111 -6.01 -30.08 0.08
C TYR A 111 -6.33 -28.92 1.04
N ALA A 112 -6.00 -29.05 2.33
CA ALA A 112 -6.20 -28.00 3.31
C ALA A 112 -5.38 -26.75 2.97
N PHE A 113 -4.11 -26.91 2.59
CA PHE A 113 -3.27 -25.78 2.15
C PHE A 113 -3.76 -25.14 0.86
N LEU A 114 -4.20 -25.94 -0.12
CA LEU A 114 -4.77 -25.41 -1.36
C LEU A 114 -6.05 -24.61 -1.09
N PHE A 115 -6.93 -25.12 -0.22
CA PHE A 115 -8.14 -24.43 0.19
C PHE A 115 -7.85 -23.13 0.96
N LEU A 116 -6.87 -23.16 1.87
CA LEU A 116 -6.41 -21.98 2.60
C LEU A 116 -5.89 -20.89 1.63
N GLY A 117 -5.07 -21.29 0.65
CA GLY A 117 -4.57 -20.39 -0.38
C GLY A 117 -5.71 -19.76 -1.19
N LEU A 118 -6.71 -20.56 -1.59
CA LEU A 118 -7.88 -20.06 -2.30
C LEU A 118 -8.70 -19.09 -1.46
N MET A 119 -8.91 -19.38 -0.17
CA MET A 119 -9.56 -18.47 0.77
C MET A 119 -8.83 -17.13 0.87
N PHE A 120 -7.49 -17.13 0.88
CA PHE A 120 -6.69 -15.91 0.93
C PHE A 120 -6.99 -14.96 -0.25
N PHE A 121 -7.10 -15.51 -1.47
CA PHE A 121 -7.45 -14.73 -2.65
C PHE A 121 -8.87 -14.15 -2.63
N VAL A 122 -9.79 -14.73 -1.86
CA VAL A 122 -11.13 -14.17 -1.65
C VAL A 122 -11.11 -13.12 -0.54
N GLN A 123 -10.38 -13.38 0.54
CA GLN A 123 -10.29 -12.51 1.71
C GLN A 123 -9.64 -11.16 1.40
N VAL A 124 -8.54 -11.13 0.64
CA VAL A 124 -7.82 -9.89 0.31
C VAL A 124 -8.68 -8.86 -0.44
N PRO A 125 -9.37 -9.19 -1.55
CA PRO A 125 -10.23 -8.24 -2.24
C PRO A 125 -11.48 -7.87 -1.42
N TRP A 126 -12.00 -8.78 -0.59
CA TRP A 126 -13.09 -8.46 0.34
C TRP A 126 -12.66 -7.40 1.36
N LEU A 127 -11.48 -7.57 1.99
CA LEU A 127 -10.91 -6.61 2.93
C LEU A 127 -10.63 -5.26 2.24
N LYS A 128 -10.08 -5.30 1.03
CA LYS A 128 -9.86 -4.10 0.20
C LYS A 128 -11.16 -3.37 -0.11
N SER A 129 -12.24 -4.09 -0.39
CA SER A 129 -13.56 -3.49 -0.65
C SER A 129 -14.11 -2.79 0.58
N GLN A 130 -13.97 -3.38 1.77
CA GLN A 130 -14.42 -2.77 3.02
C GLN A 130 -13.61 -1.52 3.37
N MET A 131 -12.28 -1.57 3.26
CA MET A 131 -11.42 -0.40 3.51
C MET A 131 -11.73 0.76 2.55
N ASN A 132 -12.06 0.47 1.29
CA ASN A 132 -12.45 1.48 0.31
C ASN A 132 -13.82 2.11 0.61
N LYS A 133 -14.71 1.41 1.33
CA LYS A 133 -16.01 1.95 1.75
C LYS A 133 -15.89 2.85 2.99
N THR A 134 -14.93 2.58 3.86
CA THR A 134 -14.69 3.36 5.10
C THR A 134 -13.73 4.54 4.92
N ALA A 135 -13.10 4.68 3.77
CA ALA A 135 -12.31 5.86 3.42
C ALA A 135 -13.23 6.97 2.88
N PHE A 136 -14.05 7.54 3.77
CA PHE A 136 -14.80 8.78 3.59
C PHE A 136 -14.80 9.54 4.91
#